data_AF-A0A699SWK4-F1
#
_entry.id   AF-A0A699SWK4-F1
#
_cell.length_a   1.000
_cell.length_b   1.000
_cell.length_c   1.000
_cell.angle_alpha   90.00
_cell.angle_beta   90.00
_cell.angle_gamma   90.00
#
_symmetry.space_group_name_H-M   'P 1'
#
loop_
_entity.id
_entity.type
_entity.pdbx_description
1 polymer ?
#
loop_
_entity_poly.entity_id
_entity_poly.type
_entity_poly.pdbx_seq_one_letter_code
_entity_poly.pdbx_strand_id
1 'polypeptide(L)'
;AAPAFLERLFEQEVPEIFDGLITIKNVVREPGERAKVAVESYDERIDPVGACVEEETVDDVYRVIRQEFADDDDLPTDEAAPAAAPDPDSAPAAQ
;
A
#
# COMPACT_ATOMS: atom_id res chain seq x y z
N ALA A 1 2.64 18.04 -5.55
CA ALA A 1 2.52 16.63 -5.12
C ALA A 1 1.48 16.58 -4.02
N ALA A 2 0.57 15.60 -4.03
CA ALA A 2 -0.52 15.48 -3.06
C ALA A 2 -0.13 14.45 -1.96
N PRO A 3 0.66 14.85 -0.93
CA PRO A 3 0.98 13.95 0.18
C PRO A 3 -0.29 13.49 0.92
N ALA A 4 -1.29 14.36 0.97
CA ALA A 4 -2.60 14.07 1.56
C ALA A 4 -3.31 12.87 0.91
N PHE A 5 -3.06 12.56 -0.36
CA PHE A 5 -3.66 11.38 -0.99
C PHE A 5 -3.11 10.08 -0.39
N LEU A 6 -1.79 9.99 -0.27
CA LEU A 6 -1.13 8.84 0.36
C LEU A 6 -1.55 8.68 1.81
N GLU A 7 -1.63 9.77 2.57
CA GLU A 7 -2.10 9.75 3.96
C GLU A 7 -3.50 9.14 4.07
N ARG A 8 -4.44 9.56 3.21
CA ARG A 8 -5.81 9.02 3.18
C ARG A 8 -5.87 7.57 2.72
N LEU A 9 -5.01 7.18 1.80
CA LEU A 9 -4.93 5.81 1.32
C LEU A 9 -4.45 4.87 2.44
N PHE A 10 -3.39 5.28 3.15
CA PHE A 10 -2.90 4.55 4.32
C PHE A 10 -3.93 4.50 5.46
N GLU A 11 -4.74 5.54 5.67
CA GLU A 11 -5.86 5.52 6.62
C GLU A 11 -6.95 4.50 6.23
N GLN A 12 -7.13 4.18 4.94
CA GLN A 12 -8.11 3.19 4.49
C GLN A 12 -7.56 1.77 4.53
N GLU A 13 -6.30 1.58 4.16
CA GLU A 13 -5.68 0.26 4.09
C GLU A 13 -5.17 -0.23 5.46
N VAL A 14 -4.73 0.68 6.34
CA VAL A 14 -4.15 0.34 7.65
C VAL A 14 -5.11 0.76 8.78
N PRO A 15 -5.82 -0.17 9.42
CA PRO A 15 -6.76 0.14 10.50
C PRO A 15 -6.08 0.77 11.71
N GLU A 16 -4.80 0.49 11.97
CA GLU A 16 -4.03 1.07 13.07
C GLU A 16 -3.79 2.58 12.89
N ILE A 17 -3.69 3.05 11.65
CA ILE A 17 -3.59 4.49 11.35
C ILE A 17 -4.97 5.13 11.51
N PHE A 18 -6.03 4.44 11.07
CA PHE A 18 -7.41 4.90 11.26
C PHE A 18 -7.80 5.05 12.74
N ASP A 19 -7.44 4.07 13.57
CA ASP A 19 -7.67 4.09 15.02
C ASP A 19 -6.78 5.11 15.75
N GLY A 20 -5.80 5.69 15.06
CA GLY A 20 -4.87 6.68 15.61
C GLY A 20 -3.80 6.09 16.53
N LEU A 21 -3.58 4.78 16.48
CA LEU A 21 -2.48 4.09 17.16
C LEU A 21 -1.14 4.43 16.51
N ILE A 22 -1.16 4.57 15.18
CA ILE A 22 -0.02 4.98 14.37
C ILE A 22 -0.35 6.33 13.71
N THR A 23 0.62 7.23 13.66
CA THR A 23 0.52 8.53 12.98
C THR A 23 1.59 8.67 11.92
N ILE A 24 1.18 9.17 10.75
CA ILE A 24 2.10 9.52 9.68
C ILE A 24 2.71 10.89 9.97
N LYS A 25 4.03 10.96 10.09
CA LYS A 25 4.79 12.20 10.35
C LYS A 25 5.22 12.91 9.08
N ASN A 26 5.56 12.14 8.06
CA ASN A 26 6.07 12.69 6.81
C ASN A 26 5.84 11.70 5.67
N VAL A 27 5.51 12.22 4.49
CA VAL A 27 5.32 11.42 3.28
C VAL A 27 6.06 12.08 2.13
N VAL A 28 6.95 11.34 1.51
CA VAL A 28 7.68 11.76 0.32
C VAL A 28 7.35 10.78 -0.79
N ARG A 29 6.73 11.25 -1.85
CA ARG A 29 6.39 10.45 -3.04
C ARG A 29 7.12 11.00 -4.25
N GLU A 30 7.86 10.13 -4.92
CA GLU A 30 8.46 10.33 -6.23
C GLU A 30 7.68 9.45 -7.22
N PRO A 31 6.75 10.05 -8.01
CA PRO A 31 5.93 9.31 -8.96
C PRO A 31 6.78 8.50 -9.93
N GLY A 32 6.45 7.22 -10.11
CA GLY A 32 7.17 6.32 -11.02
C GLY A 32 8.49 5.75 -10.49
N GLU A 33 8.92 6.13 -9.29
CA GLU A 33 10.22 5.69 -8.75
C GLU A 33 10.10 5.11 -7.34
N ARG A 34 9.68 5.92 -6.35
CA ARG A 34 9.65 5.48 -4.94
C ARG A 34 8.76 6.34 -4.06
N ALA A 35 8.25 5.74 -2.99
CA ALA A 35 7.63 6.47 -1.90
C ALA A 35 8.36 6.16 -0.58
N LYS A 36 8.47 7.16 0.30
CA LYS A 36 8.96 7.03 1.67
C LYS A 36 7.92 7.61 2.60
N VAL A 37 7.53 6.82 3.60
CA VAL A 37 6.56 7.19 4.61
C VAL A 37 7.25 7.08 5.96
N ALA A 38 7.18 8.15 6.76
CA ALA A 38 7.62 8.16 8.13
C ALA A 38 6.40 8.00 9.04
N VAL A 39 6.35 6.89 9.76
CA VAL A 39 5.30 6.56 10.72
C VAL A 39 5.85 6.57 12.14
N GLU A 40 5.01 6.95 13.09
CA GLU A 40 5.30 6.91 14.52
C GLU A 40 4.14 6.22 15.24
N SER A 41 4.44 5.25 16.09
CA SER A 41 3.44 4.61 16.96
C SER A 41 3.39 5.33 18.32
N TYR A 42 2.20 5.44 18.89
CA TYR A 42 2.03 5.88 20.28
C TYR A 42 2.15 4.73 21.29
N ASP A 43 2.01 3.48 20.86
CA ASP A 43 2.15 2.30 21.72
C ASP A 43 3.39 1.50 21.32
N GLU A 44 4.32 1.35 22.25
CA GLU A 44 5.58 0.63 22.06
C GLU A 44 5.40 -0.87 21.79
N ARG A 45 4.20 -1.41 22.07
CA ARG A 45 3.84 -2.81 21.82
C ARG A 45 3.39 -3.05 20.39
N ILE A 46 3.15 -2.00 19.62
CA ILE A 46 2.70 -2.05 18.23
C ILE A 46 3.89 -1.65 17.35
N ASP A 47 4.23 -2.50 16.38
CA ASP A 47 5.25 -2.17 15.39
C ASP A 47 4.60 -1.41 14.22
N PRO A 48 4.88 -0.10 14.08
CA PRO A 48 4.27 0.69 13.02
C PRO A 48 4.81 0.32 11.63
N VAL A 49 6.03 -0.21 11.55
CA VAL A 49 6.62 -0.62 10.27
C VAL A 49 6.04 -1.95 9.86
N GLY A 50 5.93 -2.92 10.78
CA GLY A 50 5.28 -4.20 10.52
C GLY A 50 3.87 -4.04 9.96
N ALA A 51 3.03 -3.26 10.62
CA ALA A 51 1.64 -3.04 10.20
C ALA A 51 1.51 -2.33 8.82
N CYS A 52 2.48 -1.48 8.46
CA CYS A 52 2.44 -0.72 7.20
C CYS A 52 3.22 -1.38 6.05
N VAL A 53 3.93 -2.48 6.30
CA VAL A 53 4.82 -3.15 5.33
C VAL A 53 4.36 -4.60 5.03
N GLU A 54 3.16 -4.97 5.48
CA GLU A 54 2.50 -6.21 5.03
C GLU A 54 2.41 -6.21 3.48
N GLU A 55 2.74 -7.34 2.85
CA GLU A 55 2.82 -7.43 1.39
C GLU A 55 1.50 -7.02 0.70
N GLU A 56 0.37 -7.39 1.29
CA GLU A 56 -0.96 -7.06 0.78
C GLU A 56 -1.24 -5.55 0.78
N THR A 57 -0.99 -4.89 1.91
CA THR A 57 -1.21 -3.45 2.06
C THR A 57 -0.32 -2.65 1.13
N VAL A 58 0.95 -3.03 1.02
CA VAL A 58 1.92 -2.32 0.18
C VAL A 58 1.56 -2.45 -1.30
N ASP A 59 1.20 -3.66 -1.76
CA ASP A 59 0.80 -3.89 -3.15
C ASP A 59 -0.50 -3.17 -3.50
N ASP A 60 -1.50 -3.17 -2.61
CA ASP A 60 -2.77 -2.47 -2.82
C ASP A 60 -2.58 -0.95 -2.92
N VAL A 61 -1.75 -0.38 -2.04
CA VAL A 61 -1.36 1.03 -2.09
C VAL A 61 -0.68 1.35 -3.43
N TYR A 62 0.29 0.54 -3.86
CA TYR A 62 1.00 0.77 -5.14
C TYR A 62 0.07 0.62 -6.36
N ARG A 63 -0.86 -0.32 -6.33
CA ARG A 63 -1.86 -0.52 -7.39
C ARG A 63 -2.73 0.72 -7.55
N VAL A 64 -3.28 1.25 -6.47
CA VAL A 64 -4.15 2.43 -6.49
C VAL A 64 -3.36 3.67 -6.98
N ILE A 65 -2.13 3.85 -6.49
CA ILE A 65 -1.21 4.90 -6.94
C ILE A 65 -0.93 4.82 -8.44
N ARG A 66 -0.81 3.62 -9.01
CA ARG A 66 -0.55 3.42 -10.44
C ARG A 66 -1.81 3.66 -11.29
N GLN A 67 -2.97 3.25 -10.80
CA GLN A 67 -4.26 3.42 -11.49
C GLN A 67 -4.67 4.89 -11.57
N GLU A 68 -4.44 5.68 -10.51
CA GLU A 68 -4.85 7.09 -10.46
C GLU A 68 -4.08 7.99 -11.45
N PHE A 69 -2.89 7.54 -11.91
CA PHE A 69 -1.99 8.32 -12.79
C PHE A 69 -1.84 7.72 -14.19
N ALA A 70 -2.53 6.62 -14.49
CA ALA A 70 -2.69 6.17 -15.86
C ALA A 70 -3.70 7.10 -16.55
N ASP A 71 -3.23 8.24 -17.05
CA ASP A 71 -3.94 8.96 -18.09
C ASP A 71 -4.22 7.98 -19.24
N ASP A 72 -5.43 8.00 -19.80
CA ASP A 72 -5.97 7.12 -20.85
C ASP A 72 -5.12 6.97 -22.15
N ASP A 73 -3.91 7.53 -22.25
CA ASP A 73 -3.02 7.50 -23.43
C ASP A 73 -1.74 6.63 -23.26
N ASP A 74 -1.45 6.10 -22.07
CA ASP A 74 -0.28 5.22 -21.82
C ASP A 74 -0.73 3.83 -21.34
N LEU A 75 -1.65 3.21 -22.09
CA LEU A 75 -1.87 1.76 -21.99
C LEU A 75 -0.63 1.07 -22.57
N PRO A 76 0.17 0.34 -21.77
CA PRO A 76 1.13 -0.58 -22.36
C PRO A 76 0.33 -1.64 -23.12
N THR A 77 0.40 -1.62 -24.44
CA THR A 77 0.11 -2.81 -25.26
C THR A 77 1.00 -3.94 -24.75
N ASP A 78 0.37 -4.85 -24.02
CA ASP A 78 0.76 -6.25 -23.85
C ASP A 78 2.26 -6.48 -23.62
N GLU A 79 2.73 -6.35 -22.37
CA GLU A 79 3.57 -7.37 -21.72
C GLU A 79 3.99 -6.95 -20.30
N ALA A 80 3.91 -7.92 -19.39
CA ALA A 80 4.44 -7.93 -18.02
C ALA A 80 3.68 -7.14 -16.94
N ALA A 81 2.47 -7.60 -16.62
CA ALA A 81 2.08 -7.70 -15.22
C ALA A 81 2.93 -8.82 -14.57
N PRO A 82 3.78 -8.57 -13.55
CA PRO A 82 4.35 -9.66 -12.79
C PRO A 82 3.22 -10.30 -11.98
N ALA A 83 3.13 -11.62 -12.15
CA ALA A 83 2.31 -12.60 -11.43
C ALA A 83 1.71 -12.10 -10.12
N ALA A 84 0.38 -12.01 -10.10
CA ALA A 84 -0.38 -12.19 -8.87
C ALA A 84 0.14 -13.44 -8.15
N ALA A 85 0.58 -13.27 -6.91
CA ALA A 85 0.92 -14.39 -6.04
C ALA A 85 -0.30 -15.33 -5.96
N PRO A 86 -0.10 -16.67 -5.94
CA PRO A 86 -1.20 -17.60 -5.82
C PRO A 86 -1.83 -17.51 -4.42
N ASP A 87 -3.15 -17.36 -4.38
CA ASP A 87 -3.97 -17.42 -3.17
C ASP A 87 -3.62 -18.66 -2.31
N PRO A 88 -3.21 -18.52 -1.03
CA PRO A 88 -2.91 -19.66 -0.19
C PRO A 88 -4.16 -20.44 0.29
N ASP A 89 -5.38 -19.98 -0.02
CA ASP A 89 -6.63 -20.58 0.47
C ASP A 89 -7.42 -21.37 -0.61
N SER A 90 -6.77 -21.79 -1.70
CA SER A 90 -7.33 -22.82 -2.59
C SER A 90 -6.82 -24.22 -2.20
N ALA A 91 -7.13 -24.65 -0.98
CA ALA A 91 -7.08 -26.04 -0.60
C ALA A 91 -8.47 -26.68 -0.82
N PRO A 92 -8.68 -27.52 -1.85
CA PRO A 92 -9.84 -28.40 -1.82
C PRO A 92 -9.62 -29.42 -0.70
N ALA A 93 -10.55 -29.43 0.25
CA ALA A 93 -10.63 -30.43 1.31
C ALA A 93 -10.40 -31.84 0.74
N ALA A 94 -9.49 -32.56 1.38
CA ALA A 94 -9.26 -33.97 1.17
C ALA A 94 -10.57 -34.76 1.21
N GLN A 95 -10.72 -35.69 0.27
CA GLN A 95 -11.49 -36.92 0.46
C GLN A 95 -10.49 -38.07 0.65
#